data_AF-A0A2E3VZ19-F1
#
_entry.id   AF-A0A2E3VZ19-F1
#
_cell.length_a   1.000
_cell.length_b   1.000
_cell.length_c   1.000
_cell.angle_alpha   90.00
_cell.angle_beta   90.00
_cell.angle_gamma   90.00
#
_symmetry.space_group_name_H-M   'P 1'
#
loop_
_entity.id
_entity.type
_entity.pdbx_description
1 polymer ?
#
loop_
_entity_poly.entity_id
_entity_poly.type
_entity_poly.pdbx_seq_one_letter_code
_entity_poly.pdbx_strand_id
1 'polypeptide(L)' 'MYYARGMRDLLRTHQLSVEFYDEMDAFQIQFIEMCFKQSIDEKMGLMSEVEHYNYQLFEEFKKREFEQKYGLVEELYKAA' A
#
# COMPACT_ATOMS: atom_id res chain seq x y z
N MET A 1 -5.92 -10.82 26.18
CA MET A 1 -6.11 -11.62 24.96
C MET A 1 -5.07 -11.16 23.94
N TYR A 2 -4.15 -12.03 23.55
CA TYR A 2 -3.29 -11.79 22.40
C TYR A 2 -4.15 -11.97 21.16
N TYR A 3 -4.79 -10.89 20.70
CA TYR A 3 -5.54 -10.91 19.44
C TYR A 3 -4.54 -11.15 18.32
N ALA A 4 -4.64 -12.28 17.63
CA ALA A 4 -3.96 -12.48 16.36
C ALA A 4 -4.56 -11.46 15.37
N ARG A 5 -3.98 -10.25 15.32
CA ARG A 5 -4.35 -9.23 14.34
C ARG A 5 -3.82 -9.69 12.98
N GLY A 6 -4.72 -10.14 12.12
CA GLY A 6 -4.37 -10.44 10.74
C GLY A 6 -3.93 -9.18 10.00
N MET A 7 -3.24 -9.34 8.88
CA MET A 7 -2.79 -8.23 8.02
C MET A 7 -3.92 -7.23 7.71
N ARG A 8 -5.15 -7.71 7.47
CA ARG A 8 -6.34 -6.85 7.26
C ARG A 8 -6.62 -5.92 8.43
N ASP A 9 -6.54 -6.42 9.66
CA ASP A 9 -6.77 -5.61 10.86
C ASP A 9 -5.64 -4.61 11.04
N LEU A 10 -4.39 -5.02 10.79
CA LEU A 10 -3.23 -4.15 10.85
C LEU A 10 -3.40 -2.94 9.92
N LEU A 11 -3.72 -3.20 8.64
CA LEU A 11 -3.95 -2.18 7.61
C LEU A 11 -5.06 -1.18 7.97
N ARG A 12 -6.00 -1.55 8.85
CA ARG A 12 -7.17 -0.74 9.22
C ARG A 12 -7.01 0.02 10.54
N THR A 13 -6.10 -0.42 11.41
CA THR A 13 -6.09 0.01 12.82
C THR A 13 -4.76 0.62 13.27
N HIS A 14 -3.68 0.43 12.52
CA HIS A 14 -2.36 0.97 12.86
C HIS A 14 -1.82 1.77 11.71
N GLN A 15 -1.28 2.96 12.01
CA GLN A 15 -0.56 3.74 11.03
C GLN A 15 0.75 3.02 10.68
N LEU A 16 0.96 2.75 9.39
CA LEU A 16 2.14 2.06 8.87
C LEU A 16 3.23 3.05 8.45
N SER A 17 4.44 2.54 8.21
CA SER A 17 5.54 3.28 7.61
C SER A 17 5.93 2.66 6.27
N VAL A 18 6.67 3.38 5.43
CA VAL A 18 7.10 2.85 4.11
C VAL A 18 7.93 1.58 4.28
N GLU A 19 8.78 1.55 5.30
CA GLU A 19 9.70 0.44 5.59
C GLU A 19 8.97 -0.87 5.90
N PHE A 20 7.67 -0.79 6.23
CA PHE A 20 6.81 -1.97 6.39
C PHE A 20 6.78 -2.85 5.13
N TYR A 21 6.97 -2.26 3.95
CA TYR A 21 6.88 -2.96 2.67
C TYR A 21 8.23 -3.48 2.14
N ASP A 22 9.36 -3.01 2.68
CA ASP A 22 10.70 -3.27 2.11
C ASP A 22 11.10 -4.75 2.12
N GLU A 23 10.63 -5.51 3.12
CA GLU A 23 10.94 -6.94 3.26
C GLU A 23 9.83 -7.85 2.72
N MET A 24 8.81 -7.28 2.06
CA MET A 24 7.68 -8.06 1.56
C MET A 24 7.96 -8.66 0.19
N ASP A 25 7.58 -9.93 0.03
CA ASP A 25 7.61 -10.59 -1.26
C ASP A 25 6.43 -10.15 -2.15
N ALA A 26 6.51 -10.50 -3.45
CA ALA A 26 5.49 -10.13 -4.42
C ALA A 26 4.09 -10.69 -4.05
N PHE A 27 4.00 -11.85 -3.41
CA PHE A 27 2.73 -12.42 -2.99
C PHE A 27 2.11 -11.60 -1.86
N GLN A 28 2.90 -11.20 -0.87
CA GLN A 28 2.46 -10.36 0.25
C GLN A 28 2.00 -8.98 -0.23
N ILE A 29 2.73 -8.36 -1.17
CA ILE A 29 2.33 -7.08 -1.79
C ILE A 29 0.98 -7.22 -2.52
N GLN A 30 0.81 -8.27 -3.32
CA GLN A 30 -0.46 -8.53 -4.01
C GLN A 30 -1.62 -8.81 -3.04
N PHE A 31 -1.34 -9.51 -1.93
CA PHE A 31 -2.32 -9.75 -0.89
C PHE A 31 -2.79 -8.45 -0.22
N ILE A 32 -1.87 -7.52 0.06
CA ILE A 32 -2.20 -6.19 0.62
C ILE A 32 -3.05 -5.38 -0.37
N GLU A 33 -2.68 -5.38 -1.64
CA GLU A 33 -3.46 -4.71 -2.69
C GLU A 33 -4.89 -5.24 -2.75
N MET A 34 -5.06 -6.57 -2.70
CA MET A 34 -6.37 -7.20 -2.64
C MET A 34 -7.15 -6.77 -1.39
N CYS A 35 -6.50 -6.66 -0.23
CA CYS A 35 -7.16 -6.24 1.01
C CYS A 35 -7.71 -4.81 0.91
N PHE A 36 -6.95 -3.87 0.33
CA PHE A 36 -7.44 -2.50 0.12
C PHE A 36 -8.59 -2.46 -0.88
N LYS A 37 -8.50 -3.16 -2.02
CA LYS A 37 -9.59 -3.23 -3.02
C LYS A 37 -10.88 -3.77 -2.41
N GLN A 38 -10.79 -4.90 -1.69
CA GLN A 38 -11.94 -5.46 -0.98
C GLN A 38 -12.52 -4.47 0.03
N SER A 39 -11.67 -3.73 0.74
CA SER A 39 -12.16 -2.76 1.72
C SER A 39 -12.89 -1.57 1.08
N ILE A 40 -12.40 -1.09 -0.07
CA ILE A 40 -13.07 -0.05 -0.87
C ILE A 40 -14.45 -0.54 -1.30
N ASP A 41 -14.49 -1.75 -1.88
CA ASP A 41 -15.72 -2.32 -2.40
C ASP A 41 -16.75 -2.57 -1.29
N GLU A 42 -16.32 -3.16 -0.17
CA GLU A 42 -17.16 -3.46 1.00
C GLU A 42 -17.73 -2.20 1.65
N LYS A 43 -16.97 -1.11 1.67
CA LYS A 43 -17.34 0.14 2.36
C LYS A 43 -17.88 1.20 1.40
N MET A 44 -18.18 0.85 0.15
CA MET A 44 -18.64 1.80 -0.88
C MET A 44 -17.71 3.01 -1.03
N GLY A 45 -16.39 2.79 -0.93
CA GLY A 45 -15.36 3.82 -1.00
C GLY A 45 -15.09 4.59 0.29
N LEU A 46 -15.78 4.29 1.39
CA LEU A 46 -15.60 4.98 2.67
C LEU A 46 -14.57 4.26 3.56
N MET A 47 -13.32 4.70 3.51
CA MET A 47 -12.26 4.24 4.42
C MET A 47 -12.21 5.08 5.70
N SER A 48 -11.69 4.50 6.80
CA SER A 48 -11.30 5.28 7.98
C SER A 48 -10.06 6.13 7.66
N GLU A 49 -9.78 7.14 8.49
CA GLU A 49 -8.58 7.99 8.30
C GLU A 49 -7.28 7.18 8.29
N VAL A 50 -7.14 6.22 9.22
CA VAL A 50 -5.96 5.35 9.31
C VAL A 50 -5.84 4.43 8.09
N GLU A 51 -6.96 3.85 7.67
CA GLU A 51 -6.98 2.96 6.52
C GLU A 51 -6.69 3.71 5.22
N HIS A 52 -7.26 4.91 5.07
CA HIS A 52 -7.00 5.78 3.93
C HIS A 52 -5.53 6.22 3.89
N TYR A 53 -4.95 6.60 5.04
CA TYR A 53 -3.53 6.90 5.14
C TYR A 53 -2.66 5.72 4.69
N ASN A 54 -2.95 4.52 5.19
CA ASN A 54 -2.20 3.32 4.83
C ASN A 54 -2.37 2.95 3.34
N TYR A 55 -3.55 3.20 2.77
CA TYR A 55 -3.79 3.01 1.35
C TYR A 55 -2.96 3.98 0.50
N GLN A 56 -2.91 5.27 0.86
CA GLN A 56 -2.07 6.25 0.18
C GLN A 56 -0.59 5.88 0.26
N LEU A 57 -0.12 5.47 1.44
CA LEU A 57 1.24 5.00 1.65
C LEU A 57 1.58 3.81 0.75
N PHE A 58 0.65 2.87 0.59
CA PHE A 58 0.80 1.71 -0.30
C PHE A 58 0.86 2.10 -1.78
N GLU A 59 0.02 3.05 -2.22
CA GLU A 59 0.07 3.58 -3.59
C GLU A 59 1.40 4.30 -3.88
N GLU A 60 1.92 5.07 -2.92
CA GLU A 60 3.24 5.69 -3.02
C GLU A 60 4.37 4.66 -3.14
N PHE A 61 4.33 3.60 -2.33
CA PHE A 61 5.27 2.49 -2.41
C PHE A 61 5.25 1.85 -3.81
N LYS A 62 4.07 1.49 -4.33
CA LYS A 62 3.94 0.91 -5.68
C LYS A 62 4.48 1.84 -6.77
N LYS A 63 4.24 3.14 -6.65
CA LYS A 63 4.75 4.13 -7.60
C LYS A 63 6.28 4.13 -7.60
N ARG A 64 6.92 4.15 -6.43
CA ARG A 64 8.39 4.10 -6.30
C ARG A 64 8.96 2.81 -6.89
N GLU A 65 8.37 1.66 -6.59
CA GLU A 65 8.79 0.37 -7.16
C GLU A 65 8.68 0.35 -8.69
N PHE A 66 7.60 0.91 -9.23
CA PHE A 66 7.43 1.05 -10.67
C PHE A 66 8.50 1.97 -11.28
N GLU A 67 8.78 3.12 -10.66
CA GLU A 67 9.82 4.05 -11.11
C GLU A 67 11.21 3.42 -11.09
N GLN A 68 11.56 2.68 -10.03
CA GLN A 68 12.84 1.97 -9.93
C GLN A 68 12.98 0.87 -11.00
N LYS A 69 11.90 0.12 -11.25
CA LYS A 69 11.93 -0.99 -12.20
C LYS A 69 11.99 -0.54 -13.66
N TYR A 70 11.31 0.54 -14.00
CA TYR A 70 11.16 1.00 -15.39
C TYR A 70 11.94 2.27 -15.72
N GLY A 71 12.61 2.91 -14.75
CA GLY A 71 13.52 4.04 -14.97
C GLY A 71 12.85 5.33 -15.47
N LEU A 72 11.52 5.44 -15.38
CA LEU A 72 10.73 6.41 -16.15
C LEU A 72 10.85 7.88 -15.73
N VAL A 73 11.65 8.23 -14.72
CA VAL A 73 11.66 9.61 -14.20
C VAL A 73 12.84 10.43 -14.73
N GLU A 74 14.03 9.88 -14.93
CA GLU A 74 15.16 10.75 -15.30
C GLU A 74 15.14 11.16 -16.79
N GLU A 75 14.63 10.30 -17.68
CA GLU A 75 14.58 10.59 -19.13
C GLU A 75 13.40 11.48 -19.53
N LEU A 76 12.25 11.41 -18.85
CA LEU A 76 11.09 12.26 -19.15
C LEU A 76 11.28 13.71 -18.71
N TYR A 77 12.02 13.96 -17.63
CA TYR A 77 12.31 15.32 -17.15
C TYR A 77 13.47 16.00 -17.90
N LYS A 78 14.38 15.24 -18.54
CA LYS A 78 15.45 15.82 -19.38
C LYS A 78 14.98 16.23 -20.79
N ALA A 79 13.75 15.90 -21.16
CA ALA A 79 13.17 16.19 -22.48
C ALA A 79 12.14 17.35 -22.48
N ALA A 80 11.93 18.01 -21.33
CA ALA A 80 11.08 19.19 -21.18
C ALA A 80 11.93 20.43 -20.86
#